data_AF-A0A6L3X421-F1
#
_entry.id   AF-A0A6L3X421-F1
#
_cell.length_a   1.000
_cell.length_b   1.000
_cell.length_c   1.000
_cell.angle_alpha   90.00
_cell.angle_beta   90.00
_cell.angle_gamma   90.00
#
_symmetry.space_group_name_H-M   'P 1'
#
loop_
_entity.id
_entity.type
_entity.pdbx_description
1 polymer ?
#
loop_
_entity_poly.entity_id
_entity_poly.type
_entity_poly.pdbx_seq_one_letter_code
_entity_poly.pdbx_strand_id
1 'polypeptide(L)'
;PQPIEAAPDGTLPLDKVAAKTKADDIHFARTKLLSLENTHNGKVLPREYLKAAWDFTRERKLGLHVDGARIFNAVVEYGCELKAITQY
;
A
#
# COMPACT_ATOMS: atom_id res chain seq x y z
N PRO A 1 -15.38 -1.81 -4.55
CA PRO A 1 -13.90 -1.96 -4.46
C PRO A 1 -13.39 -2.63 -5.75
N GLN A 2 -12.28 -2.18 -6.36
CA GLN A 2 -11.68 -2.87 -7.52
C GLN A 2 -10.45 -3.65 -7.04
N PRO A 3 -10.55 -4.97 -6.84
CA PRO A 3 -9.42 -5.76 -6.37
C PRO A 3 -8.30 -5.75 -7.42
N ILE A 4 -7.07 -5.66 -6.93
CA ILE A 4 -5.84 -5.77 -7.70
C ILE A 4 -5.12 -6.99 -7.19
N GLU A 5 -4.65 -7.84 -8.10
CA GLU A 5 -3.86 -9.00 -7.73
C GLU A 5 -2.53 -8.54 -7.11
N ALA A 6 -2.27 -9.03 -5.90
CA ALA A 6 -0.99 -8.85 -5.25
C ALA A 6 0.10 -9.67 -5.98
N ALA A 7 1.32 -9.16 -5.97
CA ALA A 7 2.50 -9.89 -6.38
C ALA A 7 2.80 -11.02 -5.37
N PRO A 8 3.67 -12.00 -5.73
CA PRO A 8 4.01 -13.11 -4.84
C PRO A 8 4.58 -12.69 -3.48
N ASP A 9 5.15 -11.49 -3.36
CA ASP A 9 5.68 -10.91 -2.12
C ASP A 9 4.61 -10.18 -1.26
N GLY A 10 3.36 -10.10 -1.74
CA GLY A 10 2.24 -9.42 -1.07
C GLY A 10 2.09 -7.94 -1.45
N THR A 11 2.99 -7.38 -2.26
CA THR A 11 2.88 -6.00 -2.73
C THR A 11 1.78 -5.84 -3.78
N LEU A 12 1.25 -4.63 -3.94
CA LEU A 12 0.37 -4.29 -5.06
C LEU A 12 1.21 -3.57 -6.13
N PRO A 13 1.44 -4.16 -7.32
CA PRO A 13 2.24 -3.51 -8.35
C PRO A 13 1.69 -2.12 -8.70
N LEU A 14 2.51 -1.08 -8.52
CA LEU A 14 2.04 0.31 -8.60
C LEU A 14 1.59 0.71 -10.01
N ASP A 15 2.10 0.06 -11.04
CA ASP A 15 1.64 0.15 -12.42
C ASP A 15 0.18 -0.36 -12.56
N LYS A 16 -0.14 -1.50 -11.93
CA LYS A 16 -1.51 -2.02 -11.87
C LYS A 16 -2.42 -1.10 -11.05
N VAL A 17 -1.92 -0.52 -9.94
CA VAL A 17 -2.65 0.47 -9.16
C VAL A 17 -2.96 1.73 -9.98
N ALA A 18 -1.98 2.22 -10.75
CA ALA A 18 -2.16 3.37 -11.63
C ALA A 18 -3.23 3.10 -12.68
N ALA A 19 -3.17 1.94 -13.35
CA ALA A 19 -4.16 1.55 -14.37
C ALA A 19 -5.59 1.42 -13.83
N LYS A 20 -5.75 1.19 -12.52
CA LYS A 20 -7.06 1.09 -11.86
C LYS A 20 -7.51 2.38 -11.20
N THR A 21 -6.63 3.38 -11.07
CA THR A 21 -6.97 4.72 -10.60
C THR A 21 -7.82 5.41 -11.65
N LYS A 22 -9.03 5.85 -11.27
CA LYS A 22 -10.00 6.41 -12.21
C LYS A 22 -9.72 7.88 -12.48
N ALA A 23 -9.95 8.30 -13.73
CA ALA A 23 -9.96 9.71 -14.10
C ALA A 23 -11.11 10.45 -13.40
N ASP A 24 -11.00 11.78 -13.32
CA ASP A 24 -12.06 12.63 -12.79
C ASP A 24 -13.17 12.80 -13.84
N ASP A 25 -14.05 11.81 -13.90
CA ASP A 25 -15.14 11.71 -14.86
C ASP A 25 -16.39 11.15 -14.16
N ILE A 26 -17.56 11.69 -14.53
CA ILE A 26 -18.85 11.38 -13.89
C ILE A 26 -19.26 9.90 -14.03
N HIS A 27 -18.71 9.17 -14.99
CA HIS A 27 -19.01 7.75 -15.23
C HIS A 27 -18.24 6.83 -14.28
N PHE A 28 -17.23 7.34 -13.55
CA PHE A 28 -16.40 6.54 -12.67
C PHE A 28 -16.53 6.91 -11.21
N ALA A 29 -16.38 5.89 -10.36
CA ALA A 29 -16.17 6.13 -8.93
C ALA A 29 -14.83 6.85 -8.72
N ARG A 30 -14.83 7.84 -7.83
CA ARG A 30 -13.62 8.61 -7.47
C ARG A 30 -12.68 7.73 -6.65
N THR A 31 -11.51 7.39 -7.20
CA THR A 31 -10.45 6.74 -6.43
C THR A 31 -9.92 7.71 -5.37
N LYS A 32 -9.87 7.27 -4.10
CA LYS A 32 -9.47 8.13 -2.97
C LYS A 32 -8.46 7.50 -2.01
N LEU A 33 -8.35 6.18 -1.97
CA LEU A 33 -7.55 5.47 -0.97
C LEU A 33 -6.85 4.27 -1.63
N LEU A 34 -5.56 4.12 -1.35
CA LEU A 34 -4.82 2.86 -1.51
C LEU A 34 -4.74 2.20 -0.13
N SER A 35 -5.18 0.94 -0.05
CA SER A 35 -5.08 0.12 1.17
C SER A 35 -4.07 -0.99 0.94
N LEU A 36 -3.09 -1.09 1.83
CA LEU A 36 -2.10 -2.17 1.89
C LEU A 36 -2.34 -3.02 3.13
N GLU A 37 -1.78 -4.23 3.18
CA GLU A 37 -1.83 -5.11 4.35
C GLU A 37 -0.38 -5.48 4.75
N ASN A 38 0.00 -5.23 5.99
CA ASN A 38 1.34 -5.59 6.49
C ASN A 38 1.26 -6.17 7.92
N THR A 39 1.50 -7.47 8.12
CA THR A 39 1.91 -8.50 7.14
C THR A 39 0.74 -9.04 6.30
N HIS A 40 0.95 -9.31 5.01
CA HIS A 40 -0.05 -9.94 4.14
C HIS A 40 0.12 -11.46 4.10
N ASN A 41 -0.81 -12.22 4.69
CA ASN A 41 -0.70 -13.68 4.81
C ASN A 41 0.65 -14.17 5.37
N GLY A 42 1.22 -13.43 6.34
CA GLY A 42 2.53 -13.71 6.93
C GLY A 42 3.73 -13.17 6.14
N LYS A 43 3.52 -12.60 4.95
CA LYS A 43 4.56 -11.96 4.15
C LYS A 43 4.76 -10.52 4.61
N VAL A 44 6.02 -10.17 4.81
CA VAL A 44 6.44 -8.83 5.20
C VAL A 44 6.70 -8.03 3.93
N LEU A 45 6.02 -6.89 3.77
CA LEU A 45 6.20 -6.05 2.58
C LEU A 45 7.62 -5.46 2.55
N PRO A 46 8.27 -5.30 1.39
CA PRO A 46 9.56 -4.60 1.32
C PRO A 46 9.44 -3.13 1.81
N ARG A 47 10.44 -2.64 2.54
CA ARG A 47 10.41 -1.27 3.10
C ARG A 47 10.47 -0.20 2.02
N GLU A 48 11.22 -0.47 0.97
CA GLU A 48 11.35 0.35 -0.22
C GLU A 48 10.01 0.48 -0.94
N TYR A 49 9.21 -0.60 -0.95
CA TYR A 49 7.85 -0.58 -1.50
C TYR A 49 6.90 0.29 -0.66
N LEU A 50 6.97 0.25 0.67
CA LEU A 50 6.17 1.14 1.52
C LEU A 50 6.44 2.61 1.20
N LYS A 51 7.72 2.97 1.03
CA LYS A 51 8.10 4.32 0.59
C LYS A 51 7.59 4.64 -0.82
N ALA A 52 7.74 3.72 -1.77
CA ALA A 52 7.27 3.92 -3.14
C ALA A 52 5.74 4.10 -3.20
N ALA A 53 4.98 3.31 -2.43
CA ALA A 53 3.53 3.43 -2.33
C ALA A 53 3.12 4.76 -1.69
N TRP A 54 3.85 5.22 -0.68
CA TRP A 54 3.67 6.55 -0.11
C TRP A 54 3.86 7.65 -1.14
N ASP A 55 5.02 7.69 -1.81
CA ASP A 55 5.33 8.72 -2.81
C ASP A 55 4.27 8.70 -3.93
N PHE A 56 3.90 7.50 -4.42
CA PHE A 56 2.86 7.29 -5.42
C PHE A 56 1.50 7.88 -5.02
N THR A 57 1.05 7.65 -3.79
CA THR A 57 -0.23 8.19 -3.30
C THR A 57 -0.20 9.70 -3.15
N ARG A 58 0.94 10.29 -2.77
CA ARG A 58 1.11 11.74 -2.64
C ARG A 58 1.04 12.44 -3.99
N GLU A 59 1.72 11.91 -5.01
CA GLU A 59 1.65 12.42 -6.38
C GLU A 59 0.22 12.42 -6.92
N ARG A 60 -0.57 11.40 -6.58
CA ARG A 60 -1.94 11.20 -7.08
C ARG A 60 -3.03 11.74 -6.16
N LYS A 61 -2.65 12.40 -5.06
CA LYS A 61 -3.57 12.93 -4.04
C LYS A 61 -4.53 11.87 -3.49
N LEU A 62 -4.01 10.66 -3.30
CA LEU A 62 -4.71 9.56 -2.65
C LEU A 62 -4.32 9.48 -1.17
N GLY A 63 -5.23 8.97 -0.34
CA GLY A 63 -4.87 8.48 0.98
C GLY A 63 -4.09 7.16 0.87
N LEU A 64 -3.28 6.88 1.88
CA LEU A 64 -2.65 5.58 2.09
C LEU A 64 -3.10 5.04 3.45
N HIS A 65 -3.61 3.82 3.48
CA HIS A 65 -3.90 3.08 4.69
C HIS A 65 -3.12 1.76 4.67
N VAL A 66 -2.57 1.38 5.81
CA VAL A 66 -1.94 0.08 6.00
C VAL A 66 -2.73 -0.66 7.07
N ASP A 67 -3.37 -1.76 6.69
CA ASP A 67 -3.91 -2.73 7.63
C ASP A 67 -2.75 -3.40 8.35
N GLY A 68 -2.56 -2.97 9.60
CA GLY A 68 -1.48 -3.38 10.47
C GLY A 68 -1.88 -4.44 11.49
N ALA A 69 -2.90 -5.27 11.23
CA ALA A 69 -3.33 -6.31 12.17
C ALA A 69 -2.18 -7.17 12.72
N ARG A 70 -1.09 -7.31 11.95
CA ARG A 70 0.15 -8.02 12.33
C ARG A 70 1.40 -7.16 12.13
N ILE A 71 1.31 -5.85 12.28
CA ILE A 71 2.41 -4.94 11.98
C ILE A 71 3.64 -5.20 12.85
N PHE A 72 3.45 -5.62 14.10
CA PHE A 72 4.58 -5.94 14.99
C PHE A 72 5.40 -7.14 14.52
N ASN A 73 4.80 -8.11 13.83
CA ASN A 73 5.55 -9.20 13.21
C ASN A 73 6.47 -8.67 12.10
N ALA A 74 5.98 -7.72 11.30
CA ALA A 74 6.79 -7.04 10.29
C ALA A 74 7.92 -6.22 10.94
N VAL A 75 7.64 -5.50 12.03
CA VAL A 75 8.63 -4.70 12.78
C VAL A 75 9.79 -5.56 13.29
N VAL A 76 9.48 -6.74 13.84
CA VAL A 76 10.49 -7.70 14.30
C VAL A 76 11.35 -8.19 13.13
N GLU A 77 10.73 -8.56 12.01
CA GLU A 77 11.45 -9.00 10.80
C GLU A 77 12.35 -7.88 10.23
N TYR A 78 11.86 -6.64 10.20
CA TYR A 78 12.64 -5.50 9.73
C TYR A 78 13.80 -5.13 10.65
N GLY A 79 13.79 -5.57 11.91
CA GLY A 79 14.78 -5.17 12.91
C GLY A 79 14.78 -3.66 13.19
N CYS A 80 13.62 -3.00 13.13
CA CYS A 80 13.51 -1.56 13.37
C CYS A 80 12.40 -1.22 14.37
N GLU A 81 12.25 0.06 14.72
CA GLU A 81 11.10 0.52 15.52
C GLU A 81 9.86 0.73 14.64
N LEU A 82 8.66 0.58 15.23
CA LEU A 82 7.38 0.83 14.54
C LEU A 82 7.33 2.24 13.91
N LYS A 83 7.90 3.24 14.58
CA LYS A 83 7.97 4.61 14.09
C LYS A 83 8.64 4.72 12.71
N ALA A 84 9.60 3.84 12.40
CA ALA A 84 10.31 3.84 11.13
C ALA A 84 9.45 3.41 9.93
N ILE A 85 8.29 2.79 10.17
CA ILE A 85 7.35 2.36 9.13
C ILE A 85 6.02 3.14 9.15
N THR A 86 5.66 3.79 10.27
CA THR A 86 4.45 4.63 10.38
C THR A 86 4.68 6.10 10.02
N GLN A 87 5.90 6.48 9.63
CA GLN A 87 6.23 7.83 9.16
C GLN A 87 5.79 8.08 7.70
N TYR A 88 5.37 7.02 7.02
CA TYR A 88 4.75 7.05 5.71
C TYR A 88 3.25 7.24 5.93
#